data_AF-A0A1S6HAR2-F1
#
_entry.id   AF-A0A1S6HAR2-F1
#
_cell.length_a   1.000
_cell.length_b   1.000
_cell.length_c   1.000
_cell.angle_alpha   90.00
_cell.angle_beta   90.00
_cell.angle_gamma   90.00
#
_symmetry.space_group_name_H-M   'P 1'
#
loop_
_entity.id
_entity.type
_entity.pdbx_description
1 polymer ?
#
loop_
_entity_poly.entity_id
_entity_poly.type
_entity_poly.pdbx_seq_one_letter_code
_entity_poly.pdbx_strand_id
1 'polypeptide(L)'
;MLDLHRYGAKYESGKRFVLNSSLSQHNKDLILKFDQHMQLIGVGKPRIMKYFDKITRLGIWLNKDFEQATKEDIEKVVISIHQRTDLAKATKIDYNIILKRFYKWLLGHEEEYPRQVKWLKTLG
;
A
#
# COMPACT_ATOMS: atom_id res chain seq x y z
N MET A 1 -12.15 11.50 -24.69
CA MET A 1 -12.74 10.97 -23.45
C MET A 1 -12.45 9.47 -23.37
N LEU A 2 -11.17 9.09 -23.34
CA LEU A 2 -10.75 7.69 -23.31
C LEU A 2 -10.73 7.19 -21.86
N ASP A 3 -11.14 5.93 -21.66
CA ASP A 3 -10.72 5.07 -20.55
C ASP A 3 -11.40 5.19 -19.17
N LEU A 4 -12.70 5.50 -19.07
CA LEU A 4 -13.43 5.25 -17.80
C LEU A 4 -13.89 3.79 -17.63
N HIS A 5 -14.14 3.06 -18.72
CA HIS A 5 -14.83 1.76 -18.67
C HIS A 5 -13.88 0.57 -18.40
N ARG A 6 -12.66 0.56 -18.94
CA ARG A 6 -11.71 -0.57 -18.78
C ARG A 6 -11.04 -0.61 -17.41
N TYR A 7 -10.82 0.56 -16.80
CA TYR A 7 -10.24 0.68 -15.48
C TYR A 7 -11.25 0.39 -14.36
N GLY A 8 -12.56 0.53 -14.61
CA GLY A 8 -13.61 0.20 -13.65
C GLY A 8 -13.52 -1.25 -13.18
N ALA A 9 -13.55 -2.21 -14.10
CA ALA A 9 -13.53 -3.63 -13.75
C ALA A 9 -12.29 -4.06 -12.95
N LYS A 10 -11.09 -3.60 -13.35
CA LYS A 10 -9.85 -3.95 -12.65
C LYS A 10 -9.72 -3.24 -11.30
N TYR A 11 -10.21 -2.03 -11.20
CA TYR A 11 -10.29 -1.28 -9.95
C TYR A 11 -11.23 -1.98 -8.95
N GLU A 12 -12.41 -2.40 -9.39
CA GLU A 12 -13.34 -3.19 -8.57
C GLU A 12 -12.78 -4.56 -8.17
N SER A 13 -12.02 -5.20 -9.05
CA SER A 13 -11.29 -6.42 -8.69
C SER A 13 -10.22 -6.17 -7.62
N GLY A 14 -9.53 -5.02 -7.65
CA GLY A 14 -8.61 -4.60 -6.60
C GLY A 14 -9.31 -4.41 -5.26
N LYS A 15 -10.46 -3.72 -5.24
CA LYS A 15 -11.30 -3.59 -4.04
C LYS A 15 -11.78 -4.93 -3.50
N ARG A 16 -12.26 -5.81 -4.39
CA ARG A 16 -12.67 -7.17 -4.00
C ARG A 16 -11.52 -7.98 -3.41
N PHE A 17 -10.30 -7.82 -3.93
CA PHE A 17 -9.11 -8.46 -3.34
C PHE A 17 -8.84 -8.00 -1.91
N VAL A 18 -8.98 -6.70 -1.63
CA VAL A 18 -8.89 -6.16 -0.25
C VAL A 18 -9.96 -6.79 0.64
N LEU A 19 -11.23 -6.74 0.20
CA LEU A 19 -12.38 -7.21 0.99
C LEU A 19 -12.31 -8.71 1.30
N ASN A 20 -11.83 -9.52 0.36
CA ASN A 20 -11.72 -10.97 0.49
C ASN A 20 -10.38 -11.44 1.10
N SER A 21 -9.50 -10.52 1.48
CA SER A 21 -8.22 -10.87 2.11
C SER A 21 -8.38 -11.32 3.56
N SER A 22 -7.33 -11.92 4.11
CA SER A 22 -7.24 -12.33 5.52
C SER A 22 -6.93 -11.19 6.50
N LEU A 23 -6.95 -9.94 6.03
CA LEU A 23 -6.73 -8.77 6.89
C LEU A 23 -7.87 -8.59 7.90
N SER A 24 -7.58 -7.92 9.02
CA SER A 24 -8.60 -7.40 9.92
C SER A 24 -9.57 -6.46 9.19
N GLN A 25 -10.81 -6.36 9.66
CA GLN A 25 -11.77 -5.41 9.09
C GLN A 25 -11.24 -3.98 9.15
N HIS A 26 -10.57 -3.62 10.26
CA HIS A 26 -9.91 -2.33 10.44
C HIS A 26 -8.89 -2.02 9.34
N ASN A 27 -7.98 -2.96 9.04
CA ASN A 27 -6.99 -2.78 7.97
C ASN A 27 -7.65 -2.67 6.59
N LYS A 28 -8.72 -3.42 6.32
CA LYS A 28 -9.50 -3.29 5.07
C LYS A 28 -10.08 -1.89 4.93
N ASP A 29 -10.67 -1.38 6.01
CA ASP A 29 -11.27 -0.05 6.04
C ASP A 29 -10.22 1.06 5.84
N LEU A 30 -9.03 0.91 6.43
CA LEU A 30 -7.90 1.83 6.20
C LEU A 30 -7.47 1.88 4.73
N ILE A 31 -7.39 0.72 4.06
CA ILE A 31 -7.04 0.65 2.63
C ILE A 31 -8.10 1.36 1.76
N LEU A 32 -9.38 1.17 2.08
CA LEU A 32 -10.47 1.82 1.36
C LEU A 32 -10.53 3.34 1.61
N LYS A 33 -10.27 3.78 2.85
CA LYS A 33 -10.12 5.21 3.18
C LYS A 33 -8.95 5.84 2.43
N PHE A 34 -7.83 5.12 2.30
CA PHE A 34 -6.69 5.60 1.54
C PHE A 34 -6.99 5.72 0.04
N ASP A 35 -7.77 4.80 -0.52
CA ASP A 35 -8.28 4.90 -1.89
C ASP A 35 -9.17 6.14 -2.10
N GLN A 36 -10.08 6.43 -1.17
CA GLN A 36 -10.89 7.66 -1.21
C GLN A 36 -10.00 8.91 -1.17
N HIS A 37 -8.99 8.91 -0.30
CA HIS A 37 -8.01 10.01 -0.22
C HIS A 37 -7.25 10.19 -1.54
N MET A 38 -6.73 9.11 -2.13
CA MET A 38 -6.03 9.16 -3.41
C MET A 38 -6.90 9.71 -4.54
N GLN A 39 -8.20 9.37 -4.56
CA GLN A 39 -9.15 9.94 -5.51
C GLN A 39 -9.38 11.44 -5.28
N LEU A 40 -9.53 11.86 -4.01
CA LEU A 40 -9.72 13.26 -3.64
C LEU A 40 -8.57 14.15 -4.14
N ILE A 41 -7.32 13.67 -4.04
CA ILE A 41 -6.14 14.40 -4.50
C ILE A 41 -5.80 14.16 -6.00
N GLY A 42 -6.70 13.52 -6.75
CA GLY A 42 -6.58 13.38 -8.22
C GLY A 42 -5.62 12.30 -8.70
N VAL A 43 -5.29 11.27 -7.90
CA VAL A 43 -4.45 10.15 -8.35
C VAL A 43 -5.23 9.26 -9.33
N GLY A 44 -4.64 8.99 -10.49
CA GLY A 44 -5.27 8.15 -11.51
C GLY A 44 -5.48 6.69 -11.09
N LYS A 45 -6.60 6.09 -11.53
CA LYS A 45 -6.99 4.68 -11.28
C LYS A 45 -5.88 3.64 -11.53
N PRO A 46 -5.05 3.71 -12.59
CA PRO A 46 -3.98 2.72 -12.80
C PRO A 46 -2.97 2.69 -11.66
N ARG A 47 -2.68 3.87 -11.08
CA ARG A 47 -1.79 4.00 -9.93
C ARG A 47 -2.48 3.40 -8.71
N ILE A 48 -3.73 3.78 -8.42
CA ILE A 48 -4.49 3.25 -7.27
C ILE A 48 -4.58 1.72 -7.26
N MET A 49 -4.81 1.10 -8.42
CA MET A 49 -4.88 -0.37 -8.52
C MET A 49 -3.62 -1.07 -8.01
N LYS A 50 -2.43 -0.52 -8.28
CA LYS A 50 -1.18 -1.05 -7.74
C LYS A 50 -1.14 -0.97 -6.22
N TYR A 51 -1.71 0.09 -5.63
CA TYR A 51 -1.73 0.28 -4.19
C TYR A 51 -2.61 -0.77 -3.50
N PHE A 52 -3.78 -1.13 -4.05
CA PHE A 52 -4.62 -2.19 -3.46
C PHE A 52 -3.87 -3.52 -3.33
N ASP A 53 -3.28 -4.02 -4.41
CA ASP A 53 -2.55 -5.29 -4.39
C ASP A 53 -1.37 -5.24 -3.40
N LYS A 54 -0.60 -4.14 -3.44
CA LYS A 54 0.64 -4.02 -2.67
C LYS A 54 0.38 -3.78 -1.18
N ILE A 55 -0.52 -2.88 -0.81
CA ILE A 55 -0.87 -2.63 0.60
C ILE A 55 -1.53 -3.87 1.22
N THR A 56 -2.40 -4.57 0.48
CA THR A 56 -3.02 -5.81 0.99
C THR A 56 -1.97 -6.85 1.32
N ARG A 57 -1.01 -7.10 0.43
CA ARG A 57 0.09 -8.04 0.67
C ARG A 57 1.01 -7.60 1.81
N LEU A 58 1.32 -6.30 1.90
CA LEU A 58 2.07 -5.74 3.02
C LEU A 58 1.36 -6.01 4.35
N GLY A 59 0.04 -5.83 4.42
CA GLY A 59 -0.74 -6.15 5.62
C GLY A 59 -0.73 -7.63 5.96
N ILE A 60 -0.82 -8.51 4.96
CA ILE A 60 -0.74 -9.97 5.16
C ILE A 60 0.63 -10.37 5.72
N TRP A 61 1.72 -9.81 5.16
CA TRP A 61 3.08 -10.10 5.63
C TRP A 61 3.39 -9.50 7.00
N LEU A 62 2.83 -8.33 7.28
CA LEU A 62 2.95 -7.67 8.58
C LEU A 62 2.19 -8.44 9.67
N ASN A 63 1.03 -9.03 9.33
CA ASN A 63 0.15 -9.78 10.23
C ASN A 63 -0.20 -9.00 11.51
N LYS A 64 -0.39 -7.69 11.38
CA LYS A 64 -0.78 -6.76 12.45
C LYS A 64 -1.63 -5.64 11.87
N ASP A 65 -2.36 -4.94 12.72
CA ASP A 65 -2.98 -3.67 12.34
C ASP A 65 -1.90 -2.65 11.98
N PHE A 66 -2.09 -1.92 10.87
CA PHE A 66 -1.06 -1.04 10.32
C PHE A 66 -0.60 0.03 11.31
N GLU A 67 -1.52 0.58 12.09
CA GLU A 67 -1.23 1.62 13.09
C GLU A 67 -0.43 1.08 14.28
N GLN A 68 -0.51 -0.23 14.55
CA GLN A 68 0.21 -0.89 15.64
C GLN A 68 1.62 -1.33 15.22
N ALA A 69 1.97 -1.22 13.93
CA ALA A 69 3.27 -1.64 13.44
C ALA A 69 4.40 -0.77 14.00
N THR A 70 5.39 -1.42 14.62
CA THR A 70 6.61 -0.73 15.05
C THR A 70 7.57 -0.52 13.88
N LYS A 71 8.64 0.26 14.10
CA LYS A 71 9.71 0.43 13.10
C LYS A 71 10.34 -0.92 12.73
N GLU A 72 10.57 -1.75 13.73
CA GLU A 72 11.20 -3.07 13.61
C GLU A 72 10.31 -4.05 12.85
N ASP A 73 8.99 -3.98 13.04
CA ASP A 73 8.03 -4.76 12.24
C ASP A 73 8.12 -4.40 10.75
N ILE A 74 8.18 -3.10 10.44
CA ILE A 74 8.31 -2.61 9.06
C ILE A 74 9.66 -2.97 8.46
N GLU A 75 10.75 -2.89 9.23
CA GLU A 75 12.07 -3.35 8.78
C GLU A 75 12.05 -4.84 8.40
N LYS A 76 11.43 -5.70 9.22
CA LYS A 76 11.28 -7.13 8.90
C LYS A 76 10.51 -7.35 7.60
N VAL A 77 9.42 -6.61 7.37
CA VAL A 77 8.67 -6.67 6.11
C VAL A 77 9.54 -6.24 4.93
N VAL A 78 10.28 -5.13 5.04
CA VAL A 78 11.18 -4.65 3.98
C VAL A 78 12.29 -5.66 3.68
N ILE A 79 12.91 -6.25 4.71
CA ILE A 79 13.91 -7.31 4.56
C ILE A 79 13.31 -8.50 3.80
N SER A 80 12.11 -8.94 4.18
CA SER A 80 11.44 -10.05 3.48
C SER A 80 11.20 -9.74 2.00
N ILE A 81 10.80 -8.52 1.65
CA ILE A 81 10.61 -8.08 0.26
C ILE A 81 11.93 -8.14 -0.51
N HIS A 82 13.03 -7.72 0.10
CA HIS A 82 14.34 -7.73 -0.54
C HIS A 82 14.84 -9.16 -0.80
N GLN A 83 14.57 -10.09 0.11
CA GLN A 83 14.99 -11.49 0.03
C GLN A 83 14.16 -12.33 -0.94
N ARG A 84 12.93 -11.91 -1.28
CA ARG A 84 12.06 -12.63 -2.22
C ARG A 84 12.67 -12.78 -3.61
N THR A 85 12.84 -14.01 -4.07
CA THR A 85 13.36 -14.34 -5.42
C THR A 85 12.27 -14.30 -6.49
N ASP A 86 11.01 -14.43 -6.09
CA ASP A 86 9.83 -14.39 -6.97
C ASP A 86 9.42 -12.96 -7.39
N LEU A 87 10.06 -11.93 -6.82
CA LEU A 87 9.78 -10.53 -7.13
C LEU A 87 10.87 -9.91 -8.00
N ALA A 88 10.46 -9.31 -9.12
CA ALA A 88 11.35 -8.48 -9.92
C ALA A 88 11.84 -7.25 -9.12
N LYS A 89 13.04 -6.76 -9.45
CA LYS A 89 13.65 -5.58 -8.79
C LYS A 89 12.71 -4.36 -8.78
N ALA A 90 12.05 -4.09 -9.90
CA ALA A 90 11.08 -2.99 -10.00
C ALA A 90 9.89 -3.19 -9.06
N THR A 91 9.41 -4.42 -8.89
CA THR A 91 8.31 -4.73 -7.96
C THR A 91 8.71 -4.50 -6.51
N LYS A 92 9.95 -4.85 -6.12
CA LYS A 92 10.48 -4.55 -4.78
C LYS A 92 10.54 -3.06 -4.50
N ILE A 93 10.93 -2.26 -5.51
CA ILE A 93 10.93 -0.80 -5.43
C ILE A 93 9.49 -0.26 -5.28
N ASP A 94 8.54 -0.76 -6.08
CA ASP A 94 7.13 -0.39 -5.99
C ASP A 94 6.57 -0.63 -4.58
N TYR A 95 6.87 -1.77 -3.95
CA TYR A 95 6.48 -2.03 -2.55
C TYR A 95 7.01 -0.96 -1.59
N ASN A 96 8.29 -0.59 -1.69
CA ASN A 96 8.90 0.37 -0.77
C ASN A 96 8.30 1.78 -0.96
N ILE A 97 8.06 2.20 -2.20
CA ILE A 97 7.41 3.49 -2.51
C ILE A 97 5.99 3.52 -1.95
N ILE A 98 5.22 2.46 -2.21
CA ILE A 98 3.82 2.36 -1.78
C ILE A 98 3.71 2.31 -0.26
N LEU A 99 4.55 1.51 0.40
CA LEU A 99 4.63 1.42 1.86
C LEU A 99 4.92 2.78 2.47
N LYS A 100 5.92 3.49 1.94
CA LYS A 100 6.31 4.80 2.43
C LYS A 100 5.20 5.85 2.24
N ARG A 101 4.51 5.85 1.10
CA ARG A 101 3.38 6.75 0.86
C ARG A 101 2.18 6.43 1.75
N PHE A 102 1.85 5.15 1.93
CA PHE A 102 0.73 4.73 2.76
C PHE A 102 0.93 5.13 4.23
N TYR A 103 2.12 4.92 4.80
CA TYR A 103 2.40 5.33 6.17
C TYR A 103 2.49 6.85 6.36
N LYS A 104 2.92 7.60 5.34
CA LYS A 104 2.85 9.06 5.34
C LYS A 104 1.40 9.55 5.44
N TRP A 105 0.47 8.93 4.72
CA TRP A 105 -0.94 9.24 4.86
C TRP A 105 -1.48 8.80 6.24
N LEU A 106 -1.22 7.55 6.63
CA LEU A 106 -1.84 6.92 7.79
C LEU A 106 -1.44 7.58 9.12
N LEU A 107 -0.14 7.81 9.33
CA LEU A 107 0.39 8.28 10.62
C LEU A 107 1.05 9.67 10.52
N GLY A 108 1.37 10.10 9.30
CA GLY A 108 2.01 11.39 9.06
C GLY A 108 1.05 12.48 8.56
N HIS A 109 -0.25 12.16 8.48
CA HIS A 109 -1.30 13.07 8.02
C HIS A 109 -0.99 13.76 6.68
N GLU A 110 -0.31 13.07 5.77
CA GLU A 110 0.17 13.60 4.47
C GLU A 110 1.23 14.70 4.54
N GLU A 111 1.69 15.07 5.73
CA GLU A 111 2.70 16.11 5.94
C GLU A 111 4.09 15.47 6.06
N GLU A 112 4.25 14.54 6.99
CA GLU A 112 5.55 13.98 7.37
C GLU A 112 5.66 12.47 7.14
N TYR A 113 6.90 11.96 7.07
CA TYR A 113 7.15 10.53 7.10
C TYR A 113 7.33 10.08 8.56
N PRO A 114 6.48 9.17 9.08
CA PRO A 114 6.60 8.70 10.46
C PRO A 114 7.85 7.82 10.63
N ARG A 115 8.29 7.62 11.88
CA ARG A 115 9.54 6.89 12.21
C ARG A 115 9.61 5.50 11.58
N GLN A 116 8.46 4.85 11.37
CA GLN A 116 8.32 3.52 10.77
C GLN A 116 8.88 3.46 9.34
N VAL A 117 8.77 4.55 8.57
CA VAL A 117 9.17 4.58 7.14
C VAL A 117 10.12 5.73 6.79
N LYS A 118 10.40 6.65 7.72
CA LYS A 118 11.29 7.82 7.48
C LYS A 118 12.68 7.40 7.00
N TRP A 119 13.21 6.30 7.54
CA TRP A 119 14.53 5.75 7.19
C TRP A 119 14.56 5.06 5.82
N LEU A 120 13.39 4.65 5.29
CA LEU A 120 13.30 3.88 4.06
C LEU A 120 13.67 4.77 2.87
N LYS A 121 14.82 4.51 2.25
CA LYS A 121 15.24 5.21 1.03
C LYS A 121 14.53 4.60 -0.17
N THR A 122 13.76 5.43 -0.88
CA THR A 122 13.09 5.07 -2.12
C THR A 122 13.75 5.86 -3.24
N LEU A 123 14.14 5.20 -4.33
CA LEU A 123 14.58 5.89 -5.54
C LEU A 123 13.35 6.64 -6.07
N GLY A 124 13.43 7.97 -6.10
CA GLY A 124 12.42 8.85 -6.68
C GLY A 124 12.49 8.82 -8.19
#